data_AF-A0A1B3LY16-F1
#
_entry.id   AF-A0A1B3LY16-F1
#
_cell.length_a   1.000
_cell.length_b   1.000
_cell.length_c   1.000
_cell.angle_alpha   90.00
_cell.angle_beta   90.00
_cell.angle_gamma   90.00
#
_symmetry.space_group_name_H-M   'P 1'
#
loop_
_entity.id
_entity.type
_entity.pdbx_description
1 polymer ?
#
loop_
_entity_poly.entity_id
_entity_poly.type
_entity_poly.pdbx_seq_one_letter_code
_entity_poly.pdbx_strand_id
1 'polypeptide(L)'
;MSFGIVAAVAGPVIGGLIGADAAGDASDAQSQSAARTDATNRYVFDKQVELQEPFRQTGLQANNRLLQLLGMASGGDENGSLMRDFSMNDFEADPGYQFRMDEGTRAVEGGAAARGNLLSGAAQKALVKYGQGVASEEYGNAFNRFTGQQTNKFNRLKSMIDTGTGASTQIGNAAQTFGNATAQTNAAVGNAQAAGAIGQANAWSNSVGQVSNNLMQLIQKPGSSYPMRPSSAEAYYGY
;
A
#
# COMPACT_ATOMS: atom_id res chain seq x y z
N MET A 1 -0.60 -29.98 -6.65
CA MET A 1 -1.67 -30.40 -5.72
C MET A 1 -2.54 -29.17 -5.45
N SER A 2 -3.65 -29.05 -6.17
CA SER A 2 -4.62 -27.96 -6.07
C SER A 2 -5.73 -28.37 -5.10
N PHE A 3 -5.88 -27.66 -3.98
CA PHE A 3 -7.03 -27.82 -3.10
C PHE A 3 -8.15 -26.89 -3.59
N GLY A 4 -9.04 -27.44 -4.40
CA GLY A 4 -10.32 -26.81 -4.75
C GLY A 4 -11.28 -26.97 -3.58
N ILE A 5 -11.70 -25.85 -3.00
CA ILE A 5 -12.82 -25.83 -2.05
C ILE A 5 -14.10 -25.87 -2.88
N VAL A 6 -14.74 -27.03 -2.88
CA VAL A 6 -16.08 -27.26 -3.42
C VAL A 6 -17.06 -26.48 -2.56
N ALA A 7 -17.64 -25.42 -3.12
CA ALA A 7 -18.82 -24.77 -2.58
C ALA A 7 -20.01 -25.71 -2.72
N ALA A 8 -20.30 -26.49 -1.67
CA ALA A 8 -21.55 -27.23 -1.58
C ALA A 8 -22.68 -26.22 -1.33
N VAL A 9 -23.33 -25.80 -2.42
CA VAL A 9 -24.62 -25.13 -2.41
C VAL A 9 -25.65 -26.16 -1.93
N ALA A 10 -25.99 -26.14 -0.64
CA ALA A 10 -27.11 -26.90 -0.11
C ALA A 10 -28.42 -26.14 -0.44
N GLY A 11 -29.33 -26.84 -1.13
CA GLY A 11 -30.61 -26.32 -1.62
C GLY A 11 -31.65 -26.00 -0.54
N PRO A 12 -32.89 -25.68 -0.95
CA PRO A 12 -33.84 -24.90 -0.15
C PRO A 12 -34.42 -25.74 1.00
N VAL A 13 -34.25 -25.28 2.24
CA VAL A 13 -34.86 -25.92 3.40
C VAL A 13 -36.27 -25.38 3.62
N ILE A 14 -37.19 -26.34 3.54
CA ILE A 14 -38.62 -26.29 3.80
C ILE A 14 -38.92 -25.85 5.24
N GLY A 15 -39.73 -24.80 5.34
CA GLY A 15 -40.88 -24.58 6.23
C GLY A 15 -40.91 -25.14 7.66
N GLY A 16 -41.09 -24.22 8.61
CA GLY A 16 -41.89 -24.43 9.82
C GLY A 16 -41.17 -24.24 11.15
N LEU A 17 -41.41 -23.09 11.79
CA LEU A 17 -41.21 -22.84 13.23
C LEU A 17 -39.76 -22.94 13.77
N ILE A 18 -38.88 -22.05 13.31
CA ILE A 18 -37.70 -21.68 14.10
C ILE A 18 -38.01 -20.31 14.73
N GLY A 19 -38.09 -20.29 16.07
CA GLY A 19 -38.42 -19.11 16.88
C GLY A 19 -37.41 -17.97 16.72
N ALA A 20 -37.84 -16.77 17.11
CA ALA A 20 -37.14 -15.50 16.94
C ALA A 20 -35.67 -15.45 17.48
N ASP A 21 -35.23 -16.44 18.25
CA ASP A 21 -33.86 -16.56 18.77
C ASP A 21 -32.81 -16.94 17.69
N ALA A 22 -33.13 -17.80 16.71
CA ALA A 22 -32.13 -18.23 15.72
C ALA A 22 -31.79 -17.15 14.67
N ALA A 23 -32.66 -16.16 14.47
CA ALA A 23 -32.39 -15.01 13.62
C ALA A 23 -31.44 -13.99 14.28
N GLY A 24 -31.43 -13.92 15.63
CA GLY A 24 -30.45 -13.14 16.41
C GLY A 24 -29.07 -13.79 16.36
N ASP A 25 -28.99 -15.09 16.66
CA ASP A 25 -27.72 -15.85 16.69
C ASP A 25 -27.00 -15.89 15.32
N ALA A 26 -27.75 -15.98 14.21
CA ALA A 26 -27.16 -15.94 12.86
C ALA A 26 -26.65 -14.54 12.47
N SER A 27 -27.38 -13.48 12.85
CA SER A 27 -26.94 -12.09 12.66
C SER A 27 -25.69 -11.77 13.49
N ASP A 28 -25.62 -12.29 14.72
CA ASP A 28 -24.48 -12.11 15.63
C ASP A 28 -23.26 -12.92 15.17
N ALA A 29 -23.45 -14.14 14.67
CA ALA A 29 -22.38 -14.94 14.06
C ALA A 29 -21.83 -14.27 12.79
N GLN A 30 -22.70 -13.69 11.94
CA GLN A 30 -22.30 -12.94 10.75
C GLN A 30 -21.52 -11.66 11.12
N SER A 31 -21.99 -10.92 12.14
CA SER A 31 -21.33 -9.72 12.65
C SER A 31 -19.96 -10.03 13.27
N GLN A 32 -19.83 -11.13 14.03
CA GLN A 32 -18.57 -11.55 14.61
C GLN A 32 -17.56 -12.02 13.55
N SER A 33 -18.02 -12.73 12.51
CA SER A 33 -17.18 -13.14 11.38
C SER A 33 -16.66 -11.93 10.59
N ALA A 34 -17.52 -10.96 10.34
CA ALA A 34 -17.16 -9.69 9.72
C ALA A 34 -16.14 -8.90 10.55
N ALA A 35 -16.34 -8.80 11.87
CA ALA A 35 -15.39 -8.14 12.77
C ALA A 35 -14.01 -8.82 12.76
N ARG A 36 -13.95 -10.16 12.70
CA ARG A 36 -12.68 -10.90 12.56
C ARG A 36 -12.02 -10.68 11.20
N THR A 37 -12.82 -10.59 10.14
CA THR A 37 -12.34 -10.32 8.78
C THR A 37 -11.74 -8.91 8.68
N ASP A 38 -12.42 -7.90 9.20
CA ASP A 38 -11.91 -6.53 9.27
C ASP A 38 -10.64 -6.43 10.13
N ALA A 39 -10.58 -7.12 11.27
CA ALA A 39 -9.38 -7.17 12.10
C ALA A 39 -8.19 -7.82 11.38
N THR A 40 -8.44 -8.89 10.62
CA THR A 40 -7.40 -9.56 9.81
C THR A 40 -6.93 -8.67 8.66
N ASN A 41 -7.86 -8.04 7.94
CA ASN A 41 -7.55 -7.09 6.87
C ASN A 41 -6.73 -5.92 7.38
N ARG A 42 -7.06 -5.41 8.58
CA ARG A 42 -6.32 -4.33 9.23
C ARG A 42 -4.92 -4.77 9.65
N TYR A 43 -4.77 -5.95 10.23
CA TYR A 43 -3.46 -6.50 10.57
C TYR A 43 -2.55 -6.63 9.35
N VAL A 44 -3.07 -7.15 8.23
CA VAL A 44 -2.31 -7.28 6.97
C VAL A 44 -1.90 -5.90 6.44
N PHE A 45 -2.82 -4.93 6.44
CA PHE A 45 -2.52 -3.57 6.02
C PHE A 45 -1.45 -2.91 6.91
N ASP A 46 -1.60 -2.98 8.24
CA ASP A 46 -0.65 -2.40 9.20
C ASP A 46 0.75 -3.01 9.03
N LYS A 47 0.83 -4.34 8.84
CA LYS A 47 2.10 -5.02 8.52
C LYS A 47 2.70 -4.57 7.20
N GLN A 48 1.88 -4.32 6.18
CA GLN A 48 2.34 -3.85 4.89
C GLN A 48 2.84 -2.40 4.94
N VAL A 49 2.27 -1.56 5.80
CA VAL A 49 2.79 -0.22 6.11
C VAL A 49 4.12 -0.33 6.85
N GLU A 50 4.19 -1.15 7.91
CA GLU A 50 5.39 -1.35 8.73
C GLU A 50 6.59 -1.83 7.89
N LEU A 51 6.40 -2.82 7.02
CA LEU A 51 7.46 -3.35 6.16
C LEU A 51 7.97 -2.32 5.13
N GLN A 52 7.12 -1.35 4.76
CA GLN A 52 7.45 -0.33 3.76
C GLN A 52 8.01 0.96 4.36
N GLU A 53 7.84 1.14 5.67
CA GLU A 53 8.33 2.29 6.42
C GLU A 53 9.83 2.58 6.23
N PRO A 54 10.78 1.61 6.28
CA PRO A 54 12.19 1.92 6.08
C PRO A 54 12.49 2.47 4.67
N PHE A 55 11.78 2.00 3.64
CA PHE A 55 11.93 2.49 2.28
C PHE A 55 11.38 3.92 2.13
N ARG A 56 10.24 4.19 2.77
CA ARG A 56 9.65 5.52 2.83
C ARG A 56 10.59 6.50 3.53
N GLN A 57 11.13 6.12 4.68
CA GLN A 57 12.11 6.93 5.42
C GLN A 57 13.38 7.18 4.62
N THR A 58 13.92 6.15 3.96
CA THR A 58 15.09 6.28 3.09
C THR A 58 14.83 7.28 1.95
N GLY A 59 13.67 7.19 1.29
CA GLY A 59 13.28 8.14 0.24
C GLY A 59 13.15 9.57 0.75
N LEU A 60 12.57 9.76 1.94
CA LEU A 60 12.47 11.09 2.57
C LEU A 60 13.85 11.67 2.93
N GLN A 61 14.75 10.86 3.49
CA GLN A 61 16.11 11.28 3.80
C GLN A 61 16.89 11.64 2.52
N ALA A 62 16.78 10.82 1.49
CA ALA A 62 17.39 11.10 0.19
C ALA A 62 16.82 12.38 -0.43
N ASN A 63 15.52 12.62 -0.30
CA ASN A 63 14.89 13.86 -0.77
C ASN A 63 15.39 15.09 -0.01
N ASN A 64 15.45 15.03 1.32
CA ASN A 64 16.00 16.12 2.13
C ASN A 64 17.45 16.42 1.77
N ARG A 65 18.26 15.38 1.58
CA ARG A 65 19.65 15.51 1.14
C ARG A 65 19.76 16.10 -0.26
N LEU A 66 18.89 15.69 -1.19
CA LEU A 66 18.85 16.25 -2.53
C LEU A 66 18.49 17.75 -2.48
N LEU A 67 17.49 18.14 -1.69
CA LEU A 67 17.11 19.55 -1.51
C LEU A 67 18.25 20.38 -0.92
N GLN A 68 18.99 19.86 0.06
CA GLN A 68 20.20 20.50 0.58
C GLN A 68 21.24 20.66 -0.54
N LEU A 69 21.57 19.60 -1.26
CA LEU A 69 22.59 19.69 -2.31
C LEU A 69 22.17 20.61 -3.46
N LEU A 70 20.87 20.77 -3.71
CA LEU A 70 20.32 21.75 -4.66
C LEU A 70 20.23 23.17 -4.08
N GLY A 71 20.53 23.38 -2.79
CA GLY A 71 20.45 24.68 -2.14
C GLY A 71 19.03 25.15 -1.86
N MET A 72 18.05 24.26 -1.98
CA MET A 72 16.61 24.54 -1.76
C MET A 72 16.20 24.36 -0.29
N ALA A 73 17.10 23.85 0.54
CA ALA A 73 16.93 23.72 1.98
C ALA A 73 18.10 24.39 2.72
N SER A 74 17.91 24.68 4.00
CA SER A 74 19.03 25.02 4.88
C SER A 74 19.91 23.79 5.10
N GLY A 75 21.23 23.96 5.11
CA GLY A 75 22.15 22.88 5.44
C GLY A 75 23.61 23.31 5.55
N GLY A 76 24.47 22.37 5.97
CA GLY A 76 25.90 22.56 6.14
C GLY A 76 26.67 22.74 4.84
N ASP A 77 28.00 22.64 4.90
CA ASP A 77 28.97 23.08 3.88
C ASP A 77 28.70 22.63 2.44
N GLU A 78 28.00 21.52 2.23
CA GLU A 78 27.67 21.00 0.90
C GLU A 78 26.37 21.57 0.29
N ASN A 79 25.70 22.51 0.97
CA ASN A 79 24.47 23.12 0.50
C ASN A 79 24.67 23.80 -0.87
N GLY A 80 23.81 23.49 -1.84
CA GLY A 80 23.93 24.04 -3.20
C GLY A 80 25.03 23.42 -4.06
N SER A 81 25.81 22.46 -3.55
CA SER A 81 26.95 21.88 -4.28
C SER A 81 26.60 21.15 -5.58
N LEU A 82 25.35 20.67 -5.77
CA LEU A 82 24.91 20.08 -7.05
C LEU A 82 24.68 21.13 -8.14
N MET A 83 24.39 22.38 -7.76
CA MET A 83 24.10 23.49 -8.67
C MET A 83 25.33 24.37 -8.92
N ARG A 84 26.46 24.07 -8.27
CA ARG A 84 27.69 24.86 -8.39
C ARG A 84 28.41 24.59 -9.72
N ASP A 85 28.92 25.65 -10.32
CA ASP A 85 29.77 25.57 -11.51
C ASP A 85 31.15 24.97 -11.20
N PHE A 86 31.74 24.36 -12.23
CA PHE A 86 33.13 23.91 -12.18
C PHE A 86 34.07 25.11 -12.02
N SER A 87 35.05 24.99 -11.14
CA SER A 87 35.99 26.06 -10.78
C SER A 87 37.44 25.62 -10.92
N MET A 88 38.37 26.59 -10.91
CA MET A 88 39.81 26.28 -10.90
C MET A 88 40.23 25.45 -9.68
N ASN A 89 39.57 25.63 -8.53
CA ASN A 89 39.85 24.81 -7.35
C ASN A 89 39.52 23.33 -7.59
N ASP A 90 38.48 23.02 -8.36
CA ASP A 90 38.13 21.64 -8.73
C ASP A 90 39.14 21.05 -9.71
N PHE A 91 39.66 21.88 -10.61
CA PHE A 91 40.70 21.49 -11.54
C PHE A 91 42.01 21.17 -10.81
N GLU A 92 42.44 22.02 -9.88
CA GLU A 92 43.65 21.80 -9.08
C GLU A 92 43.51 20.61 -8.12
N ALA A 93 42.30 20.38 -7.60
CA ALA A 93 42.00 19.23 -6.75
C ALA A 93 41.84 17.92 -7.53
N ASP A 94 41.83 17.96 -8.87
CA ASP A 94 41.70 16.77 -9.69
C ASP A 94 42.96 15.86 -9.57
N PRO A 95 42.83 14.63 -9.06
CA PRO A 95 43.98 13.74 -8.88
C PRO A 95 44.63 13.33 -10.22
N GLY A 96 43.87 13.35 -11.31
CA GLY A 96 44.36 13.03 -12.65
C GLY A 96 45.32 14.09 -13.16
N TYR A 97 45.03 15.37 -12.89
CA TYR A 97 45.91 16.49 -13.23
C TYR A 97 47.27 16.33 -12.53
N GLN A 98 47.28 16.12 -11.21
CA GLN A 98 48.54 15.92 -10.48
C GLN A 98 49.31 14.70 -10.96
N PHE A 99 48.63 13.56 -11.13
CA PHE A 99 49.27 12.34 -11.63
C PHE A 99 49.92 12.55 -13.00
N ARG A 100 49.24 13.20 -13.94
CA ARG A 100 49.80 13.44 -15.28
C ARG A 100 50.93 14.46 -15.27
N MET A 101 50.81 15.51 -14.46
CA MET A 101 51.87 16.50 -14.33
C MET A 101 53.15 15.87 -13.76
N ASP A 102 53.02 15.03 -12.72
CA ASP A 102 54.15 14.33 -12.10
C ASP A 102 54.81 13.34 -13.08
N GLU A 103 54.00 12.51 -13.74
CA GLU A 103 54.52 11.48 -14.64
C GLU A 103 55.17 12.08 -15.89
N GLY A 104 54.58 13.16 -16.42
CA GLY A 104 55.16 13.88 -17.54
C GLY A 104 56.44 14.62 -17.21
N THR A 105 56.50 15.25 -16.03
CA THR A 105 57.73 15.85 -15.51
C THR A 105 58.84 14.80 -15.43
N ARG A 106 58.57 13.65 -14.80
CA ARG A 106 59.53 12.53 -14.72
C ARG A 106 59.97 12.03 -16.08
N ALA A 107 59.08 11.96 -17.07
CA ALA A 107 59.42 11.52 -18.43
C ALA A 107 60.36 12.52 -19.14
N VAL A 108 60.07 13.83 -19.02
CA VAL A 108 60.93 14.88 -19.60
C VAL A 108 62.29 14.92 -18.91
N GLU A 109 62.30 14.86 -17.58
CA GLU A 109 63.52 14.83 -16.76
C GLU A 109 64.34 13.57 -17.03
N GLY A 110 63.74 12.39 -17.06
CA GLY A 110 64.42 11.13 -17.38
C GLY A 110 65.06 11.17 -18.77
N GLY A 111 64.35 11.70 -19.77
CA GLY A 111 64.89 11.87 -21.12
C GLY A 111 65.99 12.93 -21.22
N ALA A 112 65.91 14.02 -20.44
CA ALA A 112 66.93 15.06 -20.40
C ALA A 112 68.18 14.61 -19.62
N ALA A 113 68.00 13.87 -18.52
CA ALA A 113 69.06 13.27 -17.72
C ALA A 113 69.85 12.21 -18.52
N ALA A 114 69.16 11.34 -19.26
CA ALA A 114 69.80 10.35 -20.14
C ALA A 114 70.67 11.00 -21.25
N ARG A 115 70.35 12.24 -21.63
CA ARG A 115 71.11 13.04 -22.60
C ARG A 115 72.14 13.98 -21.97
N GLY A 116 72.32 13.95 -20.65
CA GLY A 116 73.23 14.84 -19.91
C GLY A 116 72.82 16.32 -19.91
N ASN A 117 71.59 16.64 -20.32
CA ASN A 117 71.11 18.00 -20.58
C ASN A 117 69.96 18.42 -19.64
N LEU A 118 69.85 17.78 -18.47
CA LEU A 118 68.75 17.99 -17.51
C LEU A 118 68.57 19.46 -17.12
N LEU A 119 69.67 20.19 -16.93
CA LEU A 119 69.67 21.61 -16.52
C LEU A 119 69.66 22.59 -17.70
N SER A 120 69.52 22.11 -18.93
CA SER A 120 69.54 22.98 -20.12
C SER A 120 68.27 23.81 -20.25
N GLY A 121 68.38 25.02 -20.82
CA GLY A 121 67.20 25.84 -21.14
C GLY A 121 66.22 25.16 -22.10
N ALA A 122 66.69 24.19 -22.90
CA ALA A 122 65.83 23.36 -23.74
C ALA A 122 64.96 22.40 -22.93
N ALA A 123 65.50 21.78 -21.87
CA ALA A 123 64.74 20.95 -20.95
C ALA A 123 63.71 21.77 -20.15
N GLN A 124 64.10 22.94 -19.65
CA GLN A 124 63.18 23.86 -18.97
C GLN A 124 62.05 24.35 -19.91
N LYS A 125 62.38 24.70 -21.16
CA LYS A 125 61.38 25.07 -22.17
C LYS A 125 60.44 23.91 -22.53
N ALA A 126 60.93 22.67 -22.52
CA ALA A 126 60.11 21.48 -22.74
C ALA A 126 59.14 21.25 -21.58
N LEU A 127 59.59 21.39 -20.32
CA LEU A 127 58.73 21.33 -19.14
C LEU A 127 57.63 22.40 -19.16
N VAL A 128 57.97 23.65 -19.49
CA VAL A 128 56.98 24.75 -19.61
C VAL A 128 55.95 24.46 -20.71
N LYS A 129 56.39 24.02 -21.89
CA LYS A 129 55.46 23.64 -22.97
C LYS A 129 54.58 22.46 -22.58
N TYR A 130 55.13 21.47 -21.88
CA TYR A 130 54.37 20.32 -21.39
C TYR A 130 53.28 20.76 -20.42
N GLY A 131 53.61 21.57 -19.42
CA GLY A 131 52.63 22.09 -18.45
C GLY A 131 51.49 22.87 -19.11
N GLN A 132 51.78 23.71 -20.10
CA GLN A 132 50.76 24.46 -20.85
C GLN A 132 49.84 23.55 -21.69
N GLY A 133 50.40 22.52 -22.34
CA GLY A 133 49.64 21.55 -23.12
C GLY A 133 48.74 20.68 -22.25
N VAL A 134 49.28 20.14 -21.15
CA VAL A 134 48.54 19.31 -20.20
C VAL A 134 47.40 20.08 -19.56
N ALA A 135 47.61 21.34 -19.17
CA ALA A 135 46.56 22.14 -18.54
C ALA A 135 45.31 22.28 -19.42
N SER A 136 45.48 22.44 -20.73
CA SER A 136 44.37 22.65 -21.68
C SER A 136 43.55 21.38 -21.89
N GLU A 137 44.21 20.23 -22.09
CA GLU A 137 43.52 18.94 -22.23
C GLU A 137 42.96 18.44 -20.89
N GLU A 138 43.66 18.69 -19.79
CA GLU A 138 43.20 18.24 -18.49
C GLU A 138 42.01 19.00 -17.96
N TYR A 139 41.89 20.28 -18.28
CA TYR A 139 40.74 21.06 -17.87
C TYR A 139 39.44 20.45 -18.38
N GLY A 140 39.38 20.06 -19.67
CA GLY A 140 38.23 19.39 -20.25
C GLY A 140 37.93 18.02 -19.60
N ASN A 141 38.97 17.25 -19.31
CA ASN A 141 38.83 15.95 -18.64
C ASN A 141 38.34 16.08 -17.19
N ALA A 142 38.88 17.04 -16.43
CA ALA A 142 38.46 17.34 -15.07
C ALA A 142 37.01 17.85 -15.03
N PHE A 143 36.62 18.72 -15.97
CA PHE A 143 35.24 19.17 -16.14
C PHE A 143 34.28 18.00 -16.41
N ASN A 144 34.65 17.09 -17.32
CA ASN A 144 33.84 15.90 -17.62
C ASN A 144 33.70 14.98 -16.40
N ARG A 145 34.79 14.79 -15.62
CA ARG A 145 34.75 14.03 -14.36
C ARG A 145 33.85 14.71 -13.32
N PHE A 146 33.99 16.02 -13.13
CA PHE A 146 33.16 16.80 -12.22
C PHE A 146 31.67 16.66 -12.57
N THR A 147 31.31 16.91 -13.82
CA THR A 147 29.92 16.80 -14.31
C THR A 147 29.39 15.37 -14.16
N GLY A 148 30.23 14.37 -14.45
CA GLY A 148 29.91 12.96 -14.23
C GLY A 148 29.67 12.62 -12.76
N GLN A 149 30.50 13.14 -11.84
CA GLN A 149 30.32 12.95 -10.40
C GLN A 149 29.02 13.59 -9.89
N GLN A 150 28.69 14.80 -10.34
CA GLN A 150 27.43 15.46 -9.98
C GLN A 150 26.22 14.66 -10.48
N THR A 151 26.26 14.21 -11.73
CA THR A 151 25.22 13.35 -12.33
C THR A 151 25.05 12.05 -11.55
N ASN A 152 26.17 11.40 -11.18
CA ASN A 152 26.15 10.16 -10.40
C ASN A 152 25.56 10.36 -9.00
N LYS A 153 25.91 11.48 -8.33
CA LYS A 153 25.37 11.83 -7.02
C LYS A 153 23.85 12.05 -7.10
N PHE A 154 23.40 12.81 -8.10
CA PHE A 154 21.98 13.02 -8.36
C PHE A 154 21.25 11.70 -8.65
N ASN A 155 21.77 10.86 -9.54
CA ASN A 155 21.14 9.59 -9.91
C ASN A 155 21.01 8.63 -8.73
N ARG A 156 22.02 8.56 -7.84
CA ARG A 156 21.97 7.74 -6.62
C ARG A 156 20.86 8.20 -5.68
N LEU A 157 20.77 9.52 -5.43
CA LEU A 157 19.72 10.09 -4.59
C LEU A 157 18.34 9.90 -5.22
N LYS A 158 18.22 10.15 -6.52
CA LYS A 158 16.98 9.94 -7.27
C LYS A 158 16.51 8.48 -7.18
N SER A 159 17.41 7.50 -7.31
CA SER A 159 17.06 6.08 -7.17
C SER A 159 16.49 5.73 -5.79
N MET A 160 17.03 6.33 -4.72
CA MET A 160 16.50 6.17 -3.36
C MET A 160 15.12 6.85 -3.19
N ILE A 161 14.95 8.04 -3.77
CA ILE A 161 13.66 8.76 -3.78
C ILE A 161 12.62 7.95 -4.56
N ASP A 162 12.98 7.42 -5.72
CA ASP A 162 12.10 6.59 -6.56
C ASP A 162 11.67 5.33 -5.80
N THR A 163 12.58 4.71 -5.04
CA THR A 163 12.28 3.57 -4.17
C THR A 163 11.26 3.94 -3.09
N GLY A 164 11.45 5.05 -2.39
CA GLY A 164 10.49 5.53 -1.37
C GLY A 164 9.14 5.95 -1.95
N THR A 165 9.14 6.53 -3.15
CA THR A 165 7.91 6.87 -3.89
C THR A 165 7.16 5.60 -4.29
N GLY A 166 7.88 4.58 -4.77
CA GLY A 166 7.31 3.27 -5.10
C GLY A 166 6.67 2.57 -3.90
N ALA A 167 7.33 2.62 -2.73
CA ALA A 167 6.75 2.12 -1.48
C ALA A 167 5.48 2.89 -1.07
N SER A 168 5.51 4.22 -1.19
CA SER A 168 4.33 5.06 -0.89
C SER A 168 3.14 4.73 -1.80
N THR A 169 3.38 4.49 -3.10
CA THR A 169 2.34 4.06 -4.05
C THR A 169 1.77 2.68 -3.70
N GLN A 170 2.63 1.73 -3.31
CA GLN A 170 2.19 0.40 -2.89
C GLN A 170 1.33 0.43 -1.62
N ILE A 171 1.70 1.25 -0.62
CA ILE A 171 0.83 1.51 0.54
C ILE A 171 -0.50 2.12 0.11
N GLY A 172 -0.49 3.09 -0.81
CA GLY A 172 -1.72 3.71 -1.33
C GLY A 172 -2.67 2.69 -1.99
N ASN A 173 -2.14 1.78 -2.80
CA ASN A 173 -2.92 0.70 -3.39
C ASN A 173 -3.46 -0.27 -2.33
N ALA A 174 -2.62 -0.67 -1.36
CA ALA A 174 -3.05 -1.52 -0.26
C ALA A 174 -4.15 -0.85 0.58
N ALA A 175 -4.07 0.45 0.81
CA ALA A 175 -5.08 1.23 1.53
C ALA A 175 -6.42 1.26 0.76
N GLN A 176 -6.39 1.40 -0.57
CA GLN A 176 -7.60 1.32 -1.39
C GLN A 176 -8.23 -0.08 -1.33
N THR A 177 -7.44 -1.15 -1.44
CA THR A 177 -7.94 -2.53 -1.32
C THR A 177 -8.53 -2.78 0.08
N PHE A 178 -7.83 -2.36 1.14
CA PHE A 178 -8.31 -2.45 2.51
C PHE A 178 -9.63 -1.68 2.71
N GLY A 179 -9.71 -0.45 2.21
CA GLY A 179 -10.91 0.37 2.27
C GLY A 179 -12.10 -0.26 1.55
N ASN A 180 -11.88 -0.83 0.37
CA ASN A 180 -12.93 -1.53 -0.39
C ASN A 180 -13.39 -2.81 0.31
N ALA A 181 -12.47 -3.63 0.82
CA ALA A 181 -12.80 -4.86 1.53
C ALA A 181 -13.59 -4.59 2.82
N THR A 182 -13.17 -3.55 3.56
CA THR A 182 -13.86 -3.10 4.78
C THR A 182 -15.24 -2.52 4.46
N ALA A 183 -15.38 -1.73 3.39
CA ALA A 183 -16.67 -1.20 2.97
C ALA A 183 -17.65 -2.32 2.56
N GLN A 184 -17.18 -3.33 1.84
CA GLN A 184 -17.97 -4.51 1.47
C GLN A 184 -18.40 -5.33 2.68
N THR A 185 -17.49 -5.55 3.62
CA THR A 185 -17.76 -6.30 4.85
C THR A 185 -18.79 -5.57 5.72
N ASN A 186 -18.62 -4.26 5.91
CA ASN A 186 -19.57 -3.44 6.66
C ASN A 186 -20.94 -3.34 5.97
N ALA A 187 -20.99 -3.23 4.64
CA ALA A 187 -22.25 -3.26 3.90
C ALA A 187 -22.96 -4.62 4.06
N ALA A 188 -22.22 -5.74 4.04
CA ALA A 188 -22.77 -7.06 4.26
C ALA A 188 -23.34 -7.24 5.68
N VAL A 189 -22.64 -6.71 6.70
CA VAL A 189 -23.15 -6.68 8.09
C VAL A 189 -24.40 -5.81 8.20
N GLY A 190 -24.39 -4.60 7.62
CA GLY A 190 -25.54 -3.72 7.64
C GLY A 190 -26.77 -4.34 6.98
N ASN A 191 -26.58 -5.03 5.85
CA ASN A 191 -27.64 -5.79 5.19
C ASN A 191 -28.11 -6.99 6.02
N ALA A 192 -27.22 -7.72 6.68
CA ALA A 192 -27.58 -8.85 7.53
C ALA A 192 -28.36 -8.41 8.78
N GLN A 193 -27.95 -7.31 9.43
CA GLN A 193 -28.66 -6.72 10.56
C GLN A 193 -30.04 -6.21 10.14
N ALA A 194 -30.13 -5.52 8.99
CA ALA A 194 -31.40 -5.07 8.45
C ALA A 194 -32.32 -6.25 8.08
N ALA A 195 -31.77 -7.32 7.48
CA ALA A 195 -32.51 -8.54 7.17
C ALA A 195 -32.95 -9.30 8.42
N GLY A 196 -32.15 -9.31 9.49
CA GLY A 196 -32.52 -9.85 10.80
C GLY A 196 -33.67 -9.07 11.44
N ALA A 197 -33.58 -7.74 11.43
CA ALA A 197 -34.64 -6.87 11.94
C ALA A 197 -35.94 -7.00 11.13
N ILE A 198 -35.86 -7.05 9.79
CA ILE A 198 -37.02 -7.26 8.91
C ILE A 198 -37.56 -8.69 9.07
N GLY A 199 -36.70 -9.70 9.24
CA GLY A 199 -37.07 -11.08 9.48
C GLY A 199 -37.82 -11.25 10.80
N GLN A 200 -37.34 -10.62 11.89
CA GLN A 200 -38.05 -10.55 13.16
C GLN A 200 -39.37 -9.76 13.04
N ALA A 201 -39.38 -8.62 12.34
CA ALA A 201 -40.59 -7.84 12.13
C ALA A 201 -41.64 -8.63 11.33
N ASN A 202 -41.24 -9.37 10.30
CA ASN A 202 -42.14 -10.23 9.52
C ASN A 202 -42.58 -11.46 10.30
N ALA A 203 -41.70 -12.09 11.09
CA ALA A 203 -42.08 -13.19 11.98
C ALA A 203 -43.08 -12.73 13.03
N TRP A 204 -42.87 -11.55 13.61
CA TRP A 204 -43.79 -10.95 14.58
C TRP A 204 -45.13 -10.58 13.91
N SER A 205 -45.11 -9.90 12.77
CA SER A 205 -46.32 -9.56 11.99
C SER A 205 -47.13 -10.81 11.60
N ASN A 206 -46.48 -11.87 11.13
CA ASN A 206 -47.14 -13.14 10.82
C ASN A 206 -47.68 -13.84 12.09
N SER A 207 -46.94 -13.82 13.20
CA SER A 207 -47.40 -14.42 14.46
C SER A 207 -48.58 -13.66 15.07
N VAL A 208 -48.55 -12.33 15.05
CA VAL A 208 -49.63 -11.45 15.51
C VAL A 208 -50.84 -11.60 14.59
N GLY A 209 -50.64 -11.70 13.27
CA GLY A 209 -51.70 -11.98 12.31
C GLY A 209 -52.36 -13.36 12.50
N GLN A 210 -51.59 -14.40 12.83
CA GLN A 210 -52.11 -15.73 13.11
C GLN A 210 -52.85 -15.80 14.46
N VAL A 211 -52.33 -15.15 15.51
CA VAL A 211 -53.02 -15.06 16.80
C VAL A 211 -54.31 -14.26 16.65
N SER A 212 -54.27 -13.13 15.94
CA SER A 212 -55.44 -12.30 15.65
C SER A 212 -56.51 -13.07 14.87
N ASN A 213 -56.13 -13.83 13.82
CA ASN A 213 -57.07 -14.63 13.04
C ASN A 213 -57.68 -15.78 13.85
N ASN A 214 -56.90 -16.47 14.71
CA ASN A 214 -57.43 -17.49 15.60
C ASN A 214 -58.38 -16.90 16.67
N LEU A 215 -58.04 -15.74 17.23
CA LEU A 215 -58.92 -15.04 18.18
C LEU A 215 -60.23 -14.61 17.52
N MET A 216 -60.16 -14.10 16.29
CA MET A 216 -61.34 -13.73 15.51
C MET A 216 -62.21 -14.92 15.14
N GLN A 217 -61.63 -16.08 14.81
CA GLN A 217 -62.39 -17.31 14.56
C GLN A 217 -63.07 -17.86 15.83
N LEU A 218 -62.45 -17.68 17.00
CA LEU A 218 -63.09 -18.01 18.28
C LEU A 218 -64.25 -17.06 18.62
N ILE A 219 -64.12 -15.77 18.28
CA ILE A 219 -65.18 -14.77 18.49
C ILE A 219 -66.31 -14.93 17.46
N GLN A 220 -66.01 -15.41 16.25
CA GLN A 220 -67.00 -15.59 15.17
C GLN A 220 -67.67 -16.96 15.15
N LYS A 221 -67.31 -17.90 16.03
CA LYS A 221 -67.93 -19.23 16.06
C LYS A 221 -69.43 -19.07 16.42
N PRO A 222 -70.38 -19.28 15.49
CA PRO A 222 -71.80 -19.22 15.83
C PRO A 222 -72.11 -20.45 16.68
N GLY A 223 -72.88 -20.25 17.75
CA GLY A 223 -73.30 -21.33 18.67
C GLY A 223 -73.76 -22.56 17.90
N SER A 224 -73.11 -23.69 18.17
CA SER A 224 -73.42 -24.97 17.55
C SER A 224 -74.86 -25.36 17.86
N SER A 225 -75.73 -25.28 16.86
CA SER A 225 -77.10 -25.82 16.94
C SER A 225 -77.00 -27.33 17.13
N TYR A 226 -77.32 -27.80 18.34
CA TYR A 226 -77.42 -29.23 18.62
C TYR A 226 -78.52 -29.86 17.76
N PRO A 227 -78.26 -30.96 17.01
CA PRO A 227 -79.34 -31.66 16.31
C PRO A 227 -80.25 -32.35 17.34
N MET A 228 -81.51 -31.90 17.41
CA MET A 228 -82.57 -32.55 18.18
C MET A 228 -82.80 -33.97 17.66
N ARG A 229 -82.63 -34.97 18.52
CA ARG A 229 -83.02 -36.37 18.25
C ARG A 229 -84.56 -36.45 18.19
N PRO A 230 -85.18 -37.01 17.14
CA PRO A 230 -86.61 -37.24 17.16
C PRO A 230 -86.98 -38.36 18.16
N SER A 231 -87.93 -38.05 19.04
CA SER A 231 -88.51 -38.94 20.04
C SER A 231 -89.46 -39.94 19.38
N SER A 232 -89.13 -41.23 19.39
CA SER A 232 -90.05 -42.31 19.06
C SER A 232 -90.97 -42.59 20.25
N ALA A 233 -92.22 -42.13 20.18
CA ALA A 233 -93.27 -42.56 21.10
C ALA A 233 -94.03 -43.74 20.47
N GLU A 234 -93.83 -44.91 21.07
CA GLU A 234 -94.71 -46.07 20.95
C GLU A 234 -96.09 -45.74 21.53
N ALA A 235 -97.16 -46.10 20.83
CA ALA A 235 -98.47 -46.29 21.43
C ALA A 235 -99.16 -47.48 20.74
N TYR A 236 -99.40 -48.51 21.55
CA TYR A 236 -99.89 -49.83 21.21
C TYR A 236 -101.37 -49.93 21.67
N TYR A 237 -102.25 -50.32 20.74
CA TYR A 237 -103.48 -51.15 20.88
C TYR A 237 -104.85 -50.67 21.43
N GLY A 238 -105.89 -51.20 20.74
CA GLY A 238 -107.24 -51.60 21.23
C GLY A 238 -108.38 -50.75 20.67
N TYR A 239 -109.45 -51.22 20.02
CA TYR A 239 -110.09 -52.54 19.81
C TYR A 239 -110.78 -52.55 18.44
#